data_AF-A0A401KCJ4-F1
#
_entry.id   AF-A0A401KCJ4-F1
#
_cell.length_a   1.000
_cell.length_b   1.000
_cell.length_c   1.000
_cell.angle_alpha   90.00
_cell.angle_beta   90.00
_cell.angle_gamma   90.00
#
_symmetry.space_group_name_H-M   'P 1'
#
loop_
_entity.id
_entity.type
_entity.pdbx_description
1 polymer ?
#
loop_
_entity_poly.entity_id
_entity_poly.type
_entity_poly.pdbx_seq_one_letter_code
_entity_poly.pdbx_strand_id
1 'polypeptide(L)'
;MRASILTPLILAGMLGGCGGGGDATTSVSSASGGAIAIATQQPANPYTGQAAPGTTTTAVTGQVFNSGATVGATVTAYLLNPDGSNGAQIGTATSGTDGLFTMTLTQAPYATASYVRFVATGGSYTSSADHTIQSNDTLELVTPYVTTAFDNFILTPLTHVASARMTQVVSTGGSLPSAYTAGASMVLSLIGFTDSILPNGHSTAGIDYLAVVPGSAGDPLNAYADALNAVEAYGVKYDLPSFTSVRLLAQSQLTGTASATLPNGTQINIGQWQNGIFNPVAPYTLASLQSAGAPPPYAQMHQFIVWEYIDADCRSGNNAAYYTRFPLQQGQPNLFTSGQCPTFQSYVSHLDAKVSTNNRSRQLVTSSGYVPQNVPVVGAGS
;
A
#
# COMPACT_ATOMS: atom_id res chain seq x y z
N MET A 1 15.33 50.71 20.49
CA MET A 1 16.30 50.97 21.58
C MET A 1 16.19 49.86 22.61
N ARG A 2 17.35 49.47 23.16
CA ARG A 2 17.61 48.47 24.21
C ARG A 2 17.65 47.00 23.78
N ALA A 3 18.85 46.64 23.36
CA ALA A 3 19.44 45.32 23.54
C ALA A 3 19.72 45.04 25.02
N SER A 4 19.71 43.76 25.39
CA SER A 4 20.58 43.19 26.44
C SER A 4 20.81 41.71 26.13
N ILE A 5 22.01 41.26 26.47
CA ILE A 5 22.80 40.14 25.96
C ILE A 5 23.20 39.24 27.16
N LEU A 6 23.59 37.96 26.89
CA LEU A 6 24.44 37.02 27.70
C LEU A 6 23.77 36.38 28.95
N THR A 7 23.92 35.10 29.36
CA THR A 7 24.48 33.79 28.91
C THR A 7 24.12 32.73 30.00
N PRO A 8 24.44 31.41 29.87
CA PRO A 8 23.71 30.32 30.51
C PRO A 8 24.30 29.89 31.88
N LEU A 9 23.50 29.18 32.66
CA LEU A 9 23.92 28.52 33.89
C LEU A 9 23.85 26.99 33.74
N ILE A 10 25.01 26.35 33.76
CA ILE A 10 25.19 24.92 34.01
C ILE A 10 25.08 24.71 35.53
N LEU A 11 24.28 23.74 35.98
CA LEU A 11 24.39 23.22 37.33
C LEU A 11 24.27 21.70 37.32
N ALA A 12 25.39 21.05 37.62
CA ALA A 12 25.45 19.66 38.05
C ALA A 12 25.11 19.59 39.54
N GLY A 13 24.37 18.55 39.95
CA GLY A 13 24.09 18.22 41.34
C GLY A 13 23.99 16.71 41.50
N MET A 14 24.97 16.14 42.20
CA MET A 14 25.07 14.73 42.59
C MET A 14 24.36 14.45 43.93
N LEU A 15 24.25 13.14 44.23
CA LEU A 15 24.08 12.44 45.52
C LEU A 15 22.62 12.15 45.92
N GLY A 16 22.25 10.93 46.34
CA GLY A 16 23.00 9.68 46.56
C GLY A 16 22.11 8.63 47.26
N GLY A 17 22.59 7.38 47.37
CA GLY A 17 22.05 6.39 48.33
C GLY A 17 22.26 4.90 48.00
N CYS A 18 23.25 4.28 48.67
CA CYS A 18 23.37 2.90 49.21
C CYS A 18 22.84 1.67 48.43
N GLY A 19 23.51 0.50 48.33
CA GLY A 19 24.73 -0.04 48.94
C GLY A 19 24.79 -1.59 48.81
N GLY A 20 25.99 -2.18 48.96
CA GLY A 20 26.30 -3.62 49.12
C GLY A 20 26.82 -4.30 47.84
N GLY A 21 28.00 -4.93 47.74
CA GLY A 21 28.96 -5.45 48.71
C GLY A 21 29.06 -6.99 48.55
N GLY A 22 30.11 -7.51 47.90
CA GLY A 22 30.37 -8.95 47.77
C GLY A 22 31.62 -9.29 46.94
N ASP A 23 32.53 -10.04 47.56
CA ASP A 23 33.94 -10.22 47.21
C ASP A 23 34.27 -11.08 45.98
N ALA A 24 35.50 -10.87 45.50
CA ALA A 24 36.18 -11.61 44.45
C ALA A 24 36.58 -13.03 44.88
N THR A 25 36.41 -13.99 43.96
CA THR A 25 37.28 -15.17 43.88
C THR A 25 37.69 -15.40 42.43
N THR A 26 39.00 -15.35 42.21
CA THR A 26 39.68 -15.77 40.99
C THR A 26 39.70 -17.30 40.92
N SER A 27 39.18 -17.87 39.84
CA SER A 27 39.55 -19.21 39.40
C SER A 27 39.92 -19.15 37.91
N VAL A 28 41.19 -19.45 37.64
CA VAL A 28 41.71 -19.66 36.29
C VAL A 28 41.44 -21.12 35.94
N SER A 29 40.76 -21.38 34.83
CA SER A 29 40.81 -22.67 34.17
C SER A 29 40.72 -22.51 32.65
N SER A 30 41.45 -23.39 31.98
CA SER A 30 42.04 -23.22 30.66
C SER A 30 41.12 -23.63 29.51
N ALA A 31 41.32 -22.98 28.37
CA ALA A 31 41.02 -23.36 26.98
C ALA A 31 40.09 -24.56 26.68
N SER A 32 39.03 -24.28 25.91
CA SER A 32 38.78 -25.02 24.67
C SER A 32 38.11 -24.09 23.66
N GLY A 33 38.70 -24.01 22.46
CA GLY A 33 38.18 -23.20 21.35
C GLY A 33 36.87 -23.80 20.83
N GLY A 34 35.75 -23.32 21.36
CA GLY A 34 34.46 -23.44 20.70
C GLY A 34 34.38 -22.33 19.66
N ALA A 35 34.23 -22.70 18.39
CA ALA A 35 33.78 -21.74 17.38
C ALA A 35 32.53 -21.05 17.93
N ILE A 36 32.57 -19.73 18.09
CA ILE A 36 31.38 -18.94 18.35
C ILE A 36 30.50 -19.16 17.13
N ALA A 37 29.49 -20.01 17.25
CA ALA A 37 28.39 -20.01 16.31
C ALA A 37 27.81 -18.60 16.39
N ILE A 38 28.05 -17.80 15.34
CA ILE A 38 27.30 -16.56 15.15
C ILE A 38 25.85 -17.01 15.08
N ALA A 39 25.08 -16.77 16.14
CA ALA A 39 23.66 -17.02 16.13
C ALA A 39 23.11 -16.29 14.91
N THR A 40 22.57 -17.04 13.95
CA THR A 40 21.88 -16.48 12.80
C THR A 40 20.72 -15.68 13.36
N GLN A 41 20.87 -14.36 13.44
CA GLN A 41 19.90 -13.48 14.05
C GLN A 41 18.64 -13.52 13.18
N GLN A 42 17.60 -14.21 13.66
CA GLN A 42 16.30 -14.26 13.03
C GLN A 42 15.75 -12.84 12.96
N PRO A 43 15.25 -12.37 11.79
CA PRO A 43 14.75 -11.01 11.69
C PRO A 43 13.59 -10.78 12.66
N ALA A 44 13.44 -9.56 13.16
CA ALA A 44 12.34 -9.21 14.06
C ALA A 44 11.18 -8.58 13.29
N ASN A 45 9.96 -8.88 13.71
CA ASN A 45 8.76 -8.21 13.25
C ASN A 45 8.73 -6.77 13.79
N PRO A 46 8.66 -5.74 12.92
CA PRO A 46 8.70 -4.35 13.34
C PRO A 46 7.49 -3.88 14.19
N TYR A 47 6.37 -4.61 14.17
CA TYR A 47 5.19 -4.31 14.98
C TYR A 47 5.25 -4.94 16.37
N THR A 48 5.72 -6.19 16.46
CA THR A 48 5.69 -6.96 17.72
C THR A 48 7.04 -7.03 18.42
N GLY A 49 8.14 -6.71 17.73
CA GLY A 49 9.51 -6.90 18.19
C GLY A 49 9.92 -8.37 18.33
N GLN A 50 9.04 -9.32 18.03
CA GLN A 50 9.28 -10.75 18.13
C GLN A 50 10.05 -11.26 16.91
N ALA A 51 10.74 -12.39 17.07
CA ALA A 51 11.39 -13.05 15.94
C ALA A 51 10.35 -13.48 14.88
N ALA A 52 10.64 -13.23 13.61
CA ALA A 52 9.80 -13.57 12.47
C ALA A 52 9.59 -15.08 12.38
N PRO A 53 8.37 -15.59 12.16
CA PRO A 53 8.16 -17.04 12.13
C PRO A 53 8.94 -17.73 11.00
N GLY A 54 9.29 -19.00 11.19
CA GLY A 54 10.02 -19.81 10.21
C GLY A 54 11.52 -19.54 10.14
N THR A 55 12.18 -20.17 9.16
CA THR A 55 13.62 -19.97 8.89
C THR A 55 13.81 -19.06 7.69
N THR A 56 14.93 -18.35 7.62
CA THR A 56 15.25 -17.53 6.44
C THR A 56 15.30 -18.37 5.17
N THR A 57 14.82 -17.82 4.06
CA THR A 57 14.78 -18.50 2.76
C THR A 57 15.16 -17.56 1.63
N THR A 58 15.55 -18.14 0.50
CA THR A 58 15.76 -17.43 -0.77
C THR A 58 14.65 -17.72 -1.78
N ALA A 59 13.77 -18.68 -1.51
CA ALA A 59 12.61 -18.92 -2.33
C ALA A 59 11.56 -17.82 -2.08
N VAL A 60 11.03 -17.26 -3.15
CA VAL A 60 9.95 -16.28 -3.11
C VAL A 60 8.92 -16.64 -4.16
N THR A 61 7.65 -16.59 -3.76
CA THR A 61 6.50 -16.60 -4.66
C THR A 61 5.72 -15.31 -4.50
N GLY A 62 4.83 -15.04 -5.44
CA GLY A 62 3.97 -13.88 -5.31
C GLY A 62 3.09 -13.65 -6.51
N GLN A 63 2.37 -12.53 -6.46
CA GLN A 63 1.50 -12.07 -7.54
C GLN A 63 1.66 -10.57 -7.74
N VAL A 64 1.62 -10.11 -8.99
CA VAL A 64 1.41 -8.70 -9.31
C VAL A 64 -0.08 -8.51 -9.59
N PHE A 65 -0.73 -7.70 -8.75
CA PHE A 65 -2.18 -7.52 -8.77
C PHE A 65 -2.53 -6.04 -8.64
N ASN A 66 -2.94 -5.41 -9.74
CA ASN A 66 -3.40 -4.02 -9.71
C ASN A 66 -4.83 -3.96 -9.18
N SER A 67 -5.80 -4.20 -10.05
CA SER A 67 -7.18 -4.56 -9.70
C SER A 67 -7.60 -5.90 -10.32
N GLY A 68 -6.62 -6.56 -10.92
CA GLY A 68 -6.66 -7.87 -11.54
C GLY A 68 -5.22 -8.34 -11.73
N ALA A 69 -5.06 -9.60 -12.14
CA ALA A 69 -3.76 -10.18 -12.42
C ALA A 69 -3.00 -9.38 -13.49
N THR A 70 -1.78 -8.94 -13.17
CA THR A 70 -0.90 -8.21 -14.08
C THR A 70 0.04 -9.18 -14.79
N VAL A 71 -0.13 -9.32 -16.09
CA VAL A 71 0.63 -10.23 -16.94
C VAL A 71 1.90 -9.57 -17.47
N GLY A 72 3.02 -10.27 -17.42
CA GLY A 72 4.27 -9.85 -18.07
C GLY A 72 5.01 -8.70 -17.37
N ALA A 73 4.63 -8.33 -16.15
CA ALA A 73 5.41 -7.41 -15.33
C ALA A 73 6.73 -8.06 -14.90
N THR A 74 7.82 -7.28 -14.98
CA THR A 74 9.12 -7.67 -14.43
C THR A 74 9.17 -7.31 -12.96
N VAL A 75 9.34 -8.31 -12.09
CA VAL A 75 9.48 -8.14 -10.65
C VAL A 75 10.95 -8.21 -10.29
N THR A 76 11.48 -7.16 -9.65
CA THR A 76 12.87 -7.11 -9.20
C THR A 76 12.92 -6.93 -7.69
N ALA A 77 13.74 -7.74 -7.02
CA ALA A 77 13.96 -7.66 -5.58
C ALA A 77 15.27 -6.92 -5.28
N TYR A 78 15.21 -5.96 -4.36
CA TYR A 78 16.35 -5.17 -3.90
C TYR A 78 16.47 -5.25 -2.38
N LEU A 79 17.69 -5.35 -1.86
CA LEU A 79 17.94 -4.97 -0.48
C LEU A 79 17.75 -3.48 -0.33
N LEU A 80 17.09 -3.04 0.74
CA LEU A 80 16.99 -1.62 1.05
C LEU A 80 18.21 -1.14 1.83
N ASN A 81 18.73 0.01 1.41
CA ASN A 81 19.70 0.76 2.17
C ASN A 81 19.02 1.42 3.41
N PRO A 82 19.77 1.79 4.45
CA PRO A 82 19.23 2.47 5.62
C PRO A 82 18.48 3.78 5.32
N ASP A 83 18.82 4.44 4.21
CA ASP A 83 18.17 5.66 3.71
C ASP A 83 16.90 5.39 2.89
N GLY A 84 16.47 4.12 2.79
CA GLY A 84 15.27 3.71 2.08
C GLY A 84 15.41 3.68 0.56
N SER A 85 16.61 3.92 0.02
CA SER A 85 16.90 3.72 -1.40
C SER A 85 17.10 2.23 -1.72
N ASN A 86 16.98 1.88 -3.01
CA ASN A 86 17.30 0.54 -3.48
C ASN A 86 18.81 0.32 -3.44
N GLY A 87 19.24 -0.72 -2.74
CA GLY A 87 20.60 -1.22 -2.72
C GLY A 87 20.80 -2.32 -3.76
N ALA A 88 21.52 -3.37 -3.37
CA ALA A 88 21.84 -4.48 -4.27
C ALA A 88 20.57 -5.20 -4.77
N GLN A 89 20.48 -5.40 -6.08
CA GLN A 89 19.51 -6.31 -6.68
C GLN A 89 19.85 -7.74 -6.28
N ILE A 90 18.86 -8.46 -5.75
CA ILE A 90 19.02 -9.83 -5.24
C ILE A 90 18.10 -10.83 -5.93
N GLY A 91 17.25 -10.42 -6.86
CA GLY A 91 16.42 -11.35 -7.62
C GLY A 91 15.63 -10.66 -8.72
N THR A 92 15.20 -11.43 -9.71
CA THR A 92 14.29 -10.98 -10.76
C THR A 92 13.39 -12.13 -11.23
N ALA A 93 12.17 -11.80 -11.63
CA ALA A 93 11.20 -12.73 -12.18
C ALA A 93 10.24 -11.98 -13.13
N THR A 94 9.46 -12.73 -13.91
CA THR A 94 8.39 -12.17 -14.72
C THR A 94 7.08 -12.82 -14.31
N SER A 95 6.03 -12.01 -14.19
CA SER A 95 4.69 -12.50 -13.86
C SER A 95 4.06 -13.23 -15.06
N GLY A 96 3.42 -14.37 -14.77
CA GLY A 96 2.68 -15.18 -15.72
C GLY A 96 1.33 -14.58 -16.09
N THR A 97 0.52 -15.37 -16.81
CA THR A 97 -0.83 -14.96 -17.28
C THR A 97 -1.84 -14.80 -16.14
N ASP A 98 -1.58 -15.42 -15.00
CA ASP A 98 -2.30 -15.31 -13.74
C ASP A 98 -1.71 -14.24 -12.81
N GLY A 99 -0.70 -13.50 -13.29
CA GLY A 99 0.04 -12.51 -12.52
C GLY A 99 1.02 -13.12 -11.51
N LEU A 100 1.09 -14.46 -11.39
CA LEU A 100 1.97 -15.12 -10.44
C LEU A 100 3.42 -15.06 -10.90
N PHE A 101 4.34 -14.97 -9.94
CA PHE A 101 5.77 -15.09 -10.19
C PHE A 101 6.43 -16.01 -9.16
N THR A 102 7.55 -16.58 -9.56
CA THR A 102 8.45 -17.31 -8.66
C THR A 102 9.86 -16.78 -8.86
N MET A 103 10.57 -16.55 -7.76
CA MET A 103 11.88 -15.93 -7.75
C MET A 103 12.78 -16.70 -6.77
N THR A 104 14.05 -16.87 -7.13
CA THR A 104 15.09 -17.30 -6.21
C THR A 104 16.04 -16.14 -5.96
N LEU A 105 16.16 -15.74 -4.71
CA LEU A 105 17.06 -14.67 -4.28
C LEU A 105 18.52 -15.18 -4.29
N THR A 106 19.45 -14.31 -4.69
CA THR A 106 20.89 -14.62 -4.70
C THR A 106 21.48 -14.73 -3.28
N GLN A 107 20.79 -14.19 -2.28
CA GLN A 107 21.13 -14.31 -0.87
C GLN A 107 19.88 -14.23 0.01
N ALA A 108 19.94 -14.86 1.18
CA ALA A 108 18.92 -14.66 2.21
C ALA A 108 19.05 -13.22 2.75
N PRO A 109 18.00 -12.38 2.71
CA PRO A 109 18.12 -10.93 2.96
C PRO A 109 18.58 -10.53 4.36
N TYR A 110 18.51 -11.45 5.32
CA TYR A 110 18.65 -11.16 6.76
C TYR A 110 20.02 -11.47 7.34
N ALA A 111 21.00 -11.85 6.52
CA ALA A 111 22.39 -11.88 6.96
C ALA A 111 22.89 -10.49 7.42
N THR A 112 22.21 -9.40 7.02
CA THR A 112 22.61 -8.00 7.27
C THR A 112 21.50 -7.11 7.83
N ALA A 113 20.43 -7.66 8.43
CA ALA A 113 19.29 -6.90 8.98
C ALA A 113 18.65 -5.91 7.98
N SER A 114 18.41 -6.35 6.74
CA SER A 114 17.93 -5.51 5.65
C SER A 114 16.48 -5.82 5.28
N TYR A 115 15.71 -4.79 4.94
CA TYR A 115 14.38 -4.94 4.34
C TYR A 115 14.55 -5.29 2.86
N VAL A 116 13.54 -5.93 2.27
CA VAL A 116 13.51 -6.22 0.83
C VAL A 116 12.42 -5.39 0.19
N ARG A 117 12.75 -4.70 -0.91
CA ARG A 117 11.77 -4.09 -1.80
C ARG A 117 11.60 -4.94 -3.06
N PHE A 118 10.37 -5.30 -3.36
CA PHE A 118 9.98 -5.81 -4.67
C PHE A 118 9.42 -4.67 -5.50
N VAL A 119 9.88 -4.53 -6.73
CA VAL A 119 9.42 -3.53 -7.69
C VAL A 119 8.93 -4.26 -8.93
N ALA A 120 7.64 -4.16 -9.25
CA ALA A 120 7.05 -4.68 -10.46
C ALA A 120 6.86 -3.56 -11.49
N THR A 121 7.52 -3.67 -12.64
CA THR A 121 7.40 -2.70 -13.75
C THR A 121 6.92 -3.35 -15.04
N GLY A 122 6.23 -2.57 -15.86
CA GLY A 122 5.65 -3.04 -17.11
C GLY A 122 4.54 -4.08 -16.89
N GLY A 123 4.15 -4.75 -17.97
CA GLY A 123 3.02 -5.67 -17.97
C GLY A 123 1.66 -4.96 -18.11
N SER A 124 0.61 -5.76 -18.18
CA SER A 124 -0.76 -5.27 -18.35
C SER A 124 -1.77 -6.12 -17.60
N TYR A 125 -2.87 -5.51 -17.17
CA TYR A 125 -3.97 -6.16 -16.49
C TYR A 125 -5.30 -5.67 -17.08
N THR A 126 -6.37 -6.40 -16.82
CA THR A 126 -7.72 -5.93 -17.10
C THR A 126 -8.22 -5.19 -15.86
N SER A 127 -8.59 -3.92 -16.01
CA SER A 127 -9.15 -3.13 -14.91
C SER A 127 -10.50 -3.70 -14.48
N SER A 128 -10.72 -3.87 -13.17
CA SER A 128 -12.00 -4.26 -12.61
C SER A 128 -13.11 -3.21 -12.80
N ALA A 129 -12.75 -1.93 -12.97
CA ALA A 129 -13.72 -0.84 -12.98
C ALA A 129 -14.33 -0.58 -14.37
N ASP A 130 -13.58 -0.78 -15.45
CA ASP A 130 -14.04 -0.51 -16.82
C ASP A 130 -13.72 -1.62 -17.82
N HIS A 131 -13.15 -2.74 -17.36
CA HIS A 131 -12.72 -3.89 -18.16
C HIS A 131 -11.79 -3.55 -19.32
N THR A 132 -11.17 -2.37 -19.29
CA THR A 132 -10.15 -2.01 -20.26
C THR A 132 -8.82 -2.62 -19.83
N ILE A 133 -7.99 -2.98 -20.81
CA ILE A 133 -6.63 -3.41 -20.52
C ILE A 133 -5.82 -2.14 -20.19
N GLN A 134 -5.07 -2.20 -19.10
CA GLN A 134 -4.30 -1.10 -18.54
C GLN A 134 -2.85 -1.53 -18.36
N SER A 135 -1.91 -0.62 -18.59
CA SER A 135 -0.50 -0.87 -18.33
C SER A 135 -0.20 -0.72 -16.84
N ASN A 136 0.60 -1.63 -16.30
CA ASN A 136 1.26 -1.41 -15.04
C ASN A 136 2.54 -0.59 -15.27
N ASP A 137 2.67 0.55 -14.59
CA ASP A 137 3.87 1.39 -14.65
C ASP A 137 4.88 0.90 -13.61
N THR A 138 4.56 1.10 -12.33
CA THR A 138 5.34 0.60 -11.20
C THR A 138 4.43 0.27 -10.03
N LEU A 139 4.61 -0.91 -9.43
CA LEU A 139 4.14 -1.24 -8.10
C LEU A 139 5.32 -1.61 -7.22
N GLU A 140 5.25 -1.22 -5.95
CA GLU A 140 6.28 -1.53 -4.97
C GLU A 140 5.67 -2.26 -3.78
N LEU A 141 6.47 -3.11 -3.16
CA LEU A 141 6.17 -3.74 -1.89
C LEU A 141 7.46 -3.79 -1.09
N VAL A 142 7.41 -3.41 0.18
CA VAL A 142 8.53 -3.59 1.09
C VAL A 142 8.14 -4.63 2.15
N THR A 143 9.02 -5.59 2.40
CA THR A 143 8.85 -6.58 3.47
C THR A 143 10.02 -6.50 4.47
N PRO A 144 9.75 -6.61 5.79
CA PRO A 144 10.79 -6.75 6.80
C PRO A 144 11.42 -8.15 6.81
N TYR A 145 10.77 -9.09 6.12
CA TYR A 145 10.81 -10.55 6.21
C TYR A 145 10.76 -11.40 4.95
N VAL A 146 11.60 -12.42 4.79
CA VAL A 146 11.43 -13.51 3.82
C VAL A 146 11.84 -14.80 4.54
N THR A 147 10.85 -15.58 4.95
CA THR A 147 11.04 -16.82 5.69
C THR A 147 10.20 -17.94 5.09
N THR A 148 10.47 -19.18 5.45
CA THR A 148 9.66 -20.33 5.03
C THR A 148 8.21 -20.29 5.50
N ALA A 149 7.87 -19.38 6.43
CA ALA A 149 6.50 -19.11 6.86
C ALA A 149 5.91 -17.85 6.21
N PHE A 150 6.73 -17.09 5.48
CA PHE A 150 6.38 -15.80 4.90
C PHE A 150 7.27 -15.49 3.68
N ASP A 151 6.98 -16.17 2.57
CA ASP A 151 7.69 -16.11 1.30
C ASP A 151 6.77 -15.87 0.09
N ASN A 152 5.49 -15.58 0.33
CA ASN A 152 4.51 -15.22 -0.69
C ASN A 152 4.11 -13.74 -0.57
N PHE A 153 4.31 -12.95 -1.64
CA PHE A 153 4.06 -11.51 -1.63
C PHE A 153 3.15 -11.06 -2.77
N ILE A 154 2.16 -10.22 -2.45
CA ILE A 154 1.17 -9.69 -3.39
C ILE A 154 1.43 -8.19 -3.58
N LEU A 155 1.97 -7.82 -4.74
CA LEU A 155 2.25 -6.43 -5.09
C LEU A 155 0.97 -5.77 -5.58
N THR A 156 0.51 -4.73 -4.88
CA THR A 156 -0.72 -4.00 -5.19
C THR A 156 -0.51 -2.48 -5.14
N PRO A 157 -1.45 -1.68 -5.69
CA PRO A 157 -1.51 -0.24 -5.46
C PRO A 157 -1.39 0.16 -3.99
N LEU A 158 -1.95 -0.63 -3.07
CA LEU A 158 -1.87 -0.32 -1.64
C LEU A 158 -0.49 -0.61 -1.07
N THR A 159 0.15 -1.73 -1.42
CA THR A 159 1.54 -1.97 -1.00
C THR A 159 2.49 -0.91 -1.57
N HIS A 160 2.18 -0.39 -2.76
CA HIS A 160 2.92 0.71 -3.37
C HIS A 160 2.75 2.01 -2.57
N VAL A 161 1.53 2.34 -2.17
CA VAL A 161 1.22 3.49 -1.30
C VAL A 161 1.95 3.38 0.05
N ALA A 162 1.97 2.20 0.67
CA ALA A 162 2.77 1.95 1.89
C ALA A 162 4.27 2.15 1.65
N SER A 163 4.80 1.66 0.53
CA SER A 163 6.21 1.79 0.16
C SER A 163 6.61 3.26 -0.07
N ALA A 164 5.78 4.03 -0.77
CA ALA A 164 6.00 5.46 -0.98
C ALA A 164 6.03 6.25 0.34
N ARG A 165 5.08 5.94 1.25
CA ARG A 165 5.06 6.51 2.61
C ARG A 165 6.30 6.13 3.41
N MET A 166 6.74 4.88 3.32
CA MET A 166 7.96 4.41 3.97
C MET A 166 9.17 5.21 3.47
N THR A 167 9.35 5.37 2.15
CA THR A 167 10.42 6.22 1.59
C THR A 167 10.35 7.65 2.11
N GLN A 168 9.16 8.23 2.24
CA GLN A 168 9.00 9.58 2.79
C GLN A 168 9.40 9.68 4.26
N VAL A 169 9.06 8.69 5.10
CA VAL A 169 9.43 8.72 6.52
C VAL A 169 10.94 8.60 6.69
N VAL A 170 11.58 7.71 5.93
CA VAL A 170 13.04 7.56 5.97
C VAL A 170 13.75 8.82 5.45
N SER A 171 13.26 9.45 4.39
CA SER A 171 13.87 10.68 3.85
C SER A 171 13.81 11.86 4.85
N THR A 172 12.89 11.81 5.82
CA THR A 172 12.79 12.77 6.92
C THR A 172 13.53 12.35 8.19
N GLY A 173 14.37 11.31 8.13
CA GLY A 173 15.21 10.84 9.23
C GLY A 173 14.63 9.69 10.06
N GLY A 174 13.52 9.08 9.63
CA GLY A 174 12.96 7.90 10.27
C GLY A 174 13.80 6.64 10.02
N SER A 175 13.74 5.67 10.95
CA SER A 175 14.36 4.36 10.74
C SER A 175 13.49 3.46 9.86
N LEU A 176 14.08 2.48 9.16
CA LEU A 176 13.32 1.51 8.35
C LEU A 176 12.17 0.84 9.13
N PRO A 177 12.33 0.37 10.39
CA PRO A 177 11.22 -0.17 11.17
C PRO A 177 10.09 0.84 11.42
N SER A 178 10.43 2.07 11.81
CA SER A 178 9.41 3.12 12.05
C SER A 178 8.71 3.56 10.77
N ALA A 179 9.42 3.54 9.65
CA ALA A 179 8.90 3.88 8.35
C ALA A 179 7.98 2.78 7.80
N TYR A 180 8.34 1.52 8.03
CA TYR A 180 7.49 0.38 7.69
C TYR A 180 6.17 0.42 8.46
N THR A 181 6.21 0.58 9.78
CA THR A 181 4.99 0.67 10.60
C THR A 181 4.13 1.87 10.24
N ALA A 182 4.73 3.02 9.89
CA ALA A 182 4.01 4.18 9.40
C ALA A 182 3.31 3.93 8.06
N GLY A 183 3.99 3.25 7.12
CA GLY A 183 3.44 2.92 5.80
C GLY A 183 2.30 1.90 5.88
N ALA A 184 2.53 0.79 6.59
CA ALA A 184 1.54 -0.27 6.76
C ALA A 184 0.33 0.21 7.56
N SER A 185 0.51 0.96 8.67
CA SER A 185 -0.63 1.46 9.46
C SER A 185 -1.51 2.45 8.67
N MET A 186 -0.90 3.24 7.79
CA MET A 186 -1.64 4.12 6.90
C MET A 186 -2.50 3.31 5.94
N VAL A 187 -1.95 2.29 5.27
CA VAL A 187 -2.74 1.44 4.35
C VAL A 187 -3.85 0.69 5.07
N LEU A 188 -3.59 0.14 6.25
CA LEU A 188 -4.61 -0.50 7.09
C LEU A 188 -5.73 0.47 7.48
N SER A 189 -5.40 1.75 7.68
CA SER A 189 -6.39 2.80 7.89
C SER A 189 -7.14 3.17 6.60
N LEU A 190 -6.47 3.18 5.44
CA LEU A 190 -7.07 3.51 4.14
C LEU A 190 -8.13 2.50 3.71
N ILE A 191 -7.87 1.21 3.95
CA ILE A 191 -8.86 0.16 3.69
C ILE A 191 -10.04 0.28 4.67
N GLY A 192 -9.84 0.82 5.89
CA GLY A 192 -10.94 1.16 6.81
C GLY A 192 -11.30 0.06 7.80
N PHE A 193 -10.39 -0.86 8.12
CA PHE A 193 -10.74 -2.07 8.87
C PHE A 193 -10.06 -2.16 10.22
N THR A 194 -10.85 -1.96 11.27
CA THR A 194 -10.60 -2.58 12.58
C THR A 194 -10.57 -4.10 12.39
N ASP A 195 -9.41 -4.75 12.49
CA ASP A 195 -9.20 -6.21 12.64
C ASP A 195 -10.01 -7.20 11.77
N SER A 196 -10.73 -6.75 10.72
CA SER A 196 -11.75 -7.56 10.02
C SER A 196 -11.33 -8.01 8.62
N ILE A 197 -10.33 -7.36 8.01
CA ILE A 197 -9.57 -7.92 6.86
C ILE A 197 -8.67 -9.07 7.30
N LEU A 198 -8.20 -8.97 8.53
CA LEU A 198 -7.18 -9.85 9.07
C LEU A 198 -7.92 -10.98 9.81
N PRO A 199 -7.92 -12.24 9.32
CA PRO A 199 -8.58 -13.34 10.01
C PRO A 199 -8.18 -13.40 11.49
N ASN A 200 -9.14 -13.59 12.41
CA ASN A 200 -8.89 -13.68 13.85
C ASN A 200 -7.75 -14.68 14.15
N GLY A 201 -6.55 -14.19 14.49
CA GLY A 201 -5.39 -15.07 14.72
C GLY A 201 -4.00 -14.51 14.39
N HIS A 202 -3.83 -13.22 14.10
CA HIS A 202 -2.52 -12.68 13.67
C HIS A 202 -1.55 -12.49 14.84
N SER A 203 -0.53 -13.35 14.87
CA SER A 203 0.67 -13.18 15.70
C SER A 203 1.66 -12.15 15.10
N THR A 204 1.37 -11.61 13.90
CA THR A 204 2.32 -10.86 13.06
C THR A 204 1.91 -9.44 12.70
N ALA A 205 0.79 -8.92 13.25
CA ALA A 205 0.30 -7.53 13.21
C ALA A 205 0.90 -6.62 12.12
N GLY A 206 0.14 -6.30 11.08
CA GLY A 206 0.50 -5.27 10.10
C GLY A 206 1.46 -5.72 8.99
N ILE A 207 1.73 -7.03 8.88
CA ILE A 207 2.53 -7.63 7.81
C ILE A 207 1.67 -8.53 6.90
N ASP A 208 0.59 -9.08 7.44
CA ASP A 208 -0.20 -10.13 6.79
C ASP A 208 -0.87 -9.65 5.49
N TYR A 209 -1.22 -8.36 5.41
CA TYR A 209 -1.78 -7.74 4.20
C TYR A 209 -0.86 -7.84 2.98
N LEU A 210 0.45 -8.06 3.16
CA LEU A 210 1.40 -8.25 2.07
C LEU A 210 1.23 -9.60 1.36
N ALA A 211 0.57 -10.58 1.98
CA ALA A 211 0.37 -11.93 1.43
C ALA A 211 -1.09 -12.21 1.03
N VAL A 212 -2.01 -11.29 1.32
CA VAL A 212 -3.44 -11.45 1.00
C VAL A 212 -3.66 -11.19 -0.48
N VAL A 213 -4.17 -12.21 -1.18
CA VAL A 213 -4.70 -12.06 -2.54
C VAL A 213 -6.06 -11.36 -2.44
N PRO A 214 -6.26 -10.18 -3.07
CA PRO A 214 -7.53 -9.46 -3.03
C PRO A 214 -8.69 -10.32 -3.53
N GLY A 215 -9.82 -10.34 -2.81
CA GLY A 215 -11.01 -11.13 -3.14
C GLY A 215 -10.88 -12.65 -2.96
N SER A 216 -9.79 -13.12 -2.36
CA SER A 216 -9.61 -14.53 -2.01
C SER A 216 -10.23 -14.87 -0.65
N ALA A 217 -10.12 -16.14 -0.22
CA ALA A 217 -10.51 -16.54 1.14
C ALA A 217 -9.71 -15.83 2.25
N GLY A 218 -8.53 -15.27 1.94
CA GLY A 218 -7.76 -14.41 2.85
C GLY A 218 -8.29 -12.98 2.94
N ASP A 219 -9.23 -12.61 2.08
CA ASP A 219 -9.98 -11.35 2.06
C ASP A 219 -11.50 -11.66 2.16
N PRO A 220 -11.97 -12.25 3.27
CA PRO A 220 -13.31 -12.83 3.37
C PRO A 220 -14.44 -11.80 3.21
N LEU A 221 -14.13 -10.51 3.36
CA LEU A 221 -15.06 -9.41 3.23
C LEU A 221 -14.88 -8.64 1.91
N ASN A 222 -13.99 -9.08 1.02
CA ASN A 222 -13.57 -8.41 -0.24
C ASN A 222 -13.11 -6.96 -0.06
N ALA A 223 -12.82 -6.60 1.17
CA ALA A 223 -12.37 -5.33 1.64
C ALA A 223 -11.15 -4.77 0.88
N TYR A 224 -10.18 -5.65 0.62
CA TYR A 224 -8.99 -5.30 -0.11
C TYR A 224 -9.31 -5.15 -1.60
N ALA A 225 -10.07 -6.08 -2.18
CA ALA A 225 -10.53 -5.98 -3.56
C ALA A 225 -11.31 -4.69 -3.84
N ASP A 226 -12.26 -4.33 -2.97
CA ASP A 226 -13.09 -3.13 -3.10
C ASP A 226 -12.21 -1.87 -3.06
N ALA A 227 -11.21 -1.82 -2.19
CA ALA A 227 -10.26 -0.71 -2.12
C ALA A 227 -9.45 -0.55 -3.41
N LEU A 228 -9.03 -1.66 -4.03
CA LEU A 228 -8.31 -1.65 -5.30
C LEU A 228 -9.22 -1.22 -6.47
N ASN A 229 -10.45 -1.72 -6.49
CA ASN A 229 -11.45 -1.30 -7.47
C ASN A 229 -11.74 0.20 -7.38
N ALA A 230 -11.76 0.73 -6.15
CA ALA A 230 -11.99 2.16 -5.94
C ALA A 230 -10.87 3.05 -6.51
N VAL A 231 -9.62 2.60 -6.50
CA VAL A 231 -8.51 3.32 -7.15
C VAL A 231 -8.72 3.38 -8.67
N GLU A 232 -9.18 2.29 -9.26
CA GLU A 232 -9.49 2.23 -10.68
C GLU A 232 -10.68 3.12 -11.04
N ALA A 233 -11.74 3.08 -10.26
CA ALA A 233 -12.93 3.88 -10.46
C ALA A 233 -12.66 5.39 -10.35
N TYR A 234 -11.72 5.81 -9.49
CA TYR A 234 -11.22 7.19 -9.47
C TYR A 234 -10.66 7.59 -10.85
N GLY A 235 -9.88 6.69 -11.46
CA GLY A 235 -9.35 6.88 -12.81
C GLY A 235 -10.43 6.92 -13.88
N VAL A 236 -11.44 6.05 -13.78
CA VAL A 236 -12.58 6.05 -14.70
C VAL A 236 -13.37 7.35 -14.62
N LYS A 237 -13.65 7.83 -13.40
CA LYS A 237 -14.44 9.05 -13.22
C LYS A 237 -13.76 10.28 -13.81
N TYR A 238 -12.46 10.41 -13.55
CA TYR A 238 -11.70 11.60 -13.91
C TYR A 238 -10.90 11.45 -15.19
N ASP A 239 -11.17 10.39 -15.96
CA ASP A 239 -10.51 10.15 -17.23
C ASP A 239 -8.98 10.13 -17.07
N LEU A 240 -8.47 9.30 -16.15
CA LEU A 240 -7.05 9.17 -15.86
C LEU A 240 -6.57 7.74 -16.13
N PRO A 241 -5.38 7.56 -16.73
CA PRO A 241 -4.75 6.25 -16.78
C PRO A 241 -4.60 5.65 -15.40
N SER A 242 -4.67 4.33 -15.30
CA SER A 242 -4.66 3.65 -14.01
C SER A 242 -3.38 3.89 -13.21
N PHE A 243 -2.22 3.90 -13.87
CA PHE A 243 -0.95 4.26 -13.23
C PHE A 243 -0.97 5.69 -12.63
N THR A 244 -1.72 6.60 -13.24
CA THR A 244 -1.88 7.97 -12.71
C THR A 244 -2.73 7.94 -11.44
N SER A 245 -3.83 7.18 -11.40
CA SER A 245 -4.64 7.03 -10.18
C SER A 245 -3.83 6.47 -9.02
N VAL A 246 -3.03 5.42 -9.25
CA VAL A 246 -2.13 4.84 -8.23
C VAL A 246 -1.11 5.88 -7.75
N ARG A 247 -0.45 6.60 -8.69
CA ARG A 247 0.51 7.66 -8.36
C ARG A 247 -0.12 8.78 -7.53
N LEU A 248 -1.32 9.24 -7.90
CA LEU A 248 -2.03 10.29 -7.19
C LEU A 248 -2.41 9.85 -5.78
N LEU A 249 -2.88 8.61 -5.61
CA LEU A 249 -3.15 8.06 -4.29
C LEU A 249 -1.87 8.05 -3.44
N ALA A 250 -0.78 7.48 -3.95
CA ALA A 250 0.49 7.41 -3.23
C ALA A 250 1.04 8.79 -2.85
N GLN A 251 1.07 9.73 -3.79
CA GLN A 251 1.57 11.09 -3.57
C GLN A 251 0.68 11.88 -2.60
N SER A 252 -0.64 11.70 -2.67
CA SER A 252 -1.58 12.39 -1.77
C SER A 252 -1.50 11.91 -0.32
N GLN A 253 -0.95 10.71 -0.08
CA GLN A 253 -0.88 10.08 1.24
C GLN A 253 0.53 10.11 1.86
N LEU A 254 1.51 10.76 1.22
CA LEU A 254 2.90 10.74 1.70
C LEU A 254 3.10 11.21 3.14
N THR A 255 2.21 12.07 3.66
CA THR A 255 2.25 12.58 5.05
C THR A 255 1.39 11.77 6.04
N GLY A 256 0.66 10.75 5.55
CA GLY A 256 -0.35 10.01 6.33
C GLY A 256 -1.71 10.70 6.38
N THR A 257 -1.81 11.91 5.79
CA THR A 257 -3.05 12.67 5.65
C THR A 257 -3.20 13.08 4.20
N ALA A 258 -4.41 12.96 3.66
CA ALA A 258 -4.69 13.34 2.27
C ALA A 258 -4.32 14.81 1.98
N SER A 259 -3.49 15.03 0.95
CA SER A 259 -3.05 16.35 0.51
C SER A 259 -3.07 16.48 -1.02
N ALA A 260 -3.29 17.70 -1.51
CA ALA A 260 -3.12 18.07 -2.92
C ALA A 260 -1.69 18.51 -3.27
N THR A 261 -0.82 18.62 -2.27
CA THR A 261 0.58 19.01 -2.38
C THR A 261 1.49 17.94 -1.81
N LEU A 262 2.67 17.82 -2.41
CA LEU A 262 3.78 17.04 -1.89
C LEU A 262 4.29 17.65 -0.57
N PRO A 263 5.04 16.89 0.25
CA PRO A 263 5.59 17.38 1.52
C PRO A 263 6.46 18.64 1.39
N ASN A 264 7.07 18.87 0.23
CA ASN A 264 7.86 20.07 -0.07
C ASN A 264 7.02 21.28 -0.53
N GLY A 265 5.68 21.19 -0.48
CA GLY A 265 4.75 22.25 -0.90
C GLY A 265 4.44 22.28 -2.40
N THR A 266 5.11 21.46 -3.21
CA THR A 266 4.86 21.40 -4.67
C THR A 266 3.49 20.79 -4.94
N GLN A 267 2.74 21.33 -5.89
CA GLN A 267 1.46 20.74 -6.28
C GLN A 267 1.64 19.36 -6.93
N ILE A 268 0.75 18.42 -6.62
CA ILE A 268 0.74 17.10 -7.24
C ILE A 268 0.27 17.25 -8.69
N ASN A 269 1.14 16.92 -9.65
CA ASN A 269 0.77 16.94 -11.07
C ASN A 269 -0.04 15.69 -11.43
N ILE A 270 -1.18 15.91 -12.07
CA ILE A 270 -2.00 14.86 -12.68
C ILE A 270 -1.47 14.58 -14.09
N GLY A 271 -1.29 15.63 -14.90
CA GLY A 271 -1.18 15.49 -16.36
C GLY A 271 -2.53 15.60 -17.05
N GLN A 272 -2.56 15.48 -18.38
CA GLN A 272 -3.77 15.65 -19.19
C GLN A 272 -3.71 14.81 -20.47
N TRP A 273 -4.86 14.44 -21.00
CA TRP A 273 -4.98 13.91 -22.36
C TRP A 273 -4.79 15.01 -23.39
N GLN A 274 -3.94 14.74 -24.37
CA GLN A 274 -3.66 15.61 -25.50
C GLN A 274 -3.70 14.75 -26.76
N ASN A 275 -4.66 15.03 -27.67
CA ASN A 275 -4.85 14.27 -28.91
C ASN A 275 -4.96 12.74 -28.69
N GLY A 276 -5.62 12.31 -27.61
CA GLY A 276 -5.80 10.90 -27.28
C GLY A 276 -4.58 10.20 -26.66
N ILE A 277 -3.50 10.95 -26.38
CA ILE A 277 -2.32 10.46 -25.66
C ILE A 277 -2.26 11.15 -24.30
N PHE A 278 -2.05 10.38 -23.23
CA PHE A 278 -1.89 10.97 -21.91
C PHE A 278 -0.50 11.59 -21.75
N ASN A 279 -0.46 12.88 -21.44
CA ASN A 279 0.76 13.61 -21.13
C ASN A 279 0.90 13.80 -19.61
N PRO A 280 1.77 13.03 -18.94
CA PRO A 280 1.92 13.08 -17.48
C PRO A 280 2.60 14.35 -16.97
N VAL A 281 3.19 15.17 -17.85
CA VAL A 281 3.87 16.44 -17.51
C VAL A 281 3.06 17.68 -17.88
N ALA A 282 1.86 17.51 -18.47
CA ALA A 282 0.97 18.63 -18.72
C ALA A 282 0.60 19.34 -17.39
N PRO A 283 0.53 20.67 -17.35
CA PRO A 283 0.36 21.45 -16.13
C PRO A 283 -1.10 21.42 -15.64
N TYR A 284 -1.50 20.30 -15.07
CA TYR A 284 -2.80 20.11 -14.46
C TYR A 284 -2.63 19.38 -13.15
N THR A 285 -3.09 19.99 -12.06
CA THR A 285 -2.74 19.54 -10.72
C THR A 285 -3.94 19.01 -9.96
N LEU A 286 -3.67 18.22 -8.93
CA LEU A 286 -4.70 17.69 -8.05
C LEU A 286 -5.50 18.82 -7.38
N ALA A 287 -4.86 19.93 -7.05
CA ALA A 287 -5.54 21.12 -6.54
C ALA A 287 -6.54 21.69 -7.55
N SER A 288 -6.19 21.75 -8.85
CA SER A 288 -7.09 22.20 -9.91
C SER A 288 -8.27 21.24 -10.14
N LEU A 289 -8.04 19.93 -10.02
CA LEU A 289 -9.11 18.94 -10.11
C LEU A 289 -10.06 19.07 -8.90
N GLN A 290 -9.50 19.26 -7.70
CA GLN A 290 -10.28 19.43 -6.48
C GLN A 290 -11.09 20.73 -6.44
N SER A 291 -10.53 21.83 -6.94
CA SER A 291 -11.28 23.10 -7.05
C SER A 291 -12.45 23.01 -8.05
N ALA A 292 -12.38 22.08 -9.00
CA ALA A 292 -13.49 21.74 -9.90
C ALA A 292 -14.54 20.80 -9.25
N GLY A 293 -14.42 20.50 -7.95
CA GLY A 293 -15.38 19.71 -7.19
C GLY A 293 -14.99 18.23 -7.02
N ALA A 294 -13.80 17.83 -7.45
CA ALA A 294 -13.34 16.47 -7.18
C ALA A 294 -12.93 16.31 -5.70
N PRO A 295 -13.47 15.33 -4.97
CA PRO A 295 -12.86 14.92 -3.69
C PRO A 295 -11.42 14.42 -3.85
N PRO A 296 -10.63 14.43 -2.75
CA PRO A 296 -9.33 13.76 -2.69
C PRO A 296 -9.42 12.28 -3.11
N PRO A 297 -8.38 11.69 -3.73
CA PRO A 297 -8.39 10.29 -4.17
C PRO A 297 -8.86 9.31 -3.09
N TYR A 298 -8.35 9.46 -1.87
CA TYR A 298 -8.77 8.64 -0.73
C TYR A 298 -10.25 8.80 -0.34
N ALA A 299 -10.78 10.02 -0.34
CA ALA A 299 -12.17 10.24 0.04
C ALA A 299 -13.14 9.56 -0.94
N GLN A 300 -12.74 9.40 -2.21
CA GLN A 300 -13.50 8.59 -3.16
C GLN A 300 -13.38 7.10 -2.95
N MET A 301 -12.31 6.60 -2.33
CA MET A 301 -12.21 5.17 -2.07
C MET A 301 -13.34 4.72 -1.16
N HIS A 302 -13.54 5.42 -0.04
CA HIS A 302 -14.66 5.17 0.86
C HIS A 302 -16.01 5.36 0.17
N GLN A 303 -16.17 6.42 -0.63
CA GLN A 303 -17.44 6.62 -1.31
C GLN A 303 -17.71 5.56 -2.38
N PHE A 304 -16.69 5.06 -3.09
CA PHE A 304 -16.81 3.97 -4.07
C PHE A 304 -17.20 2.65 -3.43
N ILE A 305 -16.52 2.32 -2.35
CA ILE A 305 -16.87 1.21 -1.50
C ILE A 305 -18.34 1.32 -1.06
N VAL A 306 -18.81 2.50 -0.65
CA VAL A 306 -20.23 2.73 -0.33
C VAL A 306 -21.13 2.52 -1.55
N TRP A 307 -20.72 2.90 -2.76
CA TRP A 307 -21.55 2.82 -3.97
C TRP A 307 -21.83 1.40 -4.46
N GLU A 308 -20.86 0.47 -4.41
CA GLU A 308 -21.06 -0.91 -4.87
C GLU A 308 -22.20 -1.63 -4.13
N TYR A 309 -22.40 -1.31 -2.84
CA TYR A 309 -23.48 -1.91 -2.05
C TYR A 309 -24.79 -1.14 -2.16
N ILE A 310 -24.74 0.15 -2.53
CA ILE A 310 -25.94 0.99 -2.54
C ILE A 310 -26.95 0.61 -3.62
N ASP A 311 -26.53 0.23 -4.84
CA ASP A 311 -27.54 0.02 -5.89
C ASP A 311 -28.48 -1.15 -5.56
N ALA A 312 -27.97 -2.20 -4.92
CA ALA A 312 -28.75 -3.35 -4.44
C ALA A 312 -29.40 -3.09 -3.05
N ASP A 313 -28.68 -2.47 -2.11
CA ASP A 313 -29.10 -2.40 -0.70
C ASP A 313 -29.90 -1.13 -0.35
N CYS A 314 -29.74 -0.01 -1.06
CA CYS A 314 -30.60 1.17 -0.83
C CYS A 314 -32.05 0.93 -1.30
N ARG A 315 -32.27 0.09 -2.32
CA ARG A 315 -33.63 -0.24 -2.78
C ARG A 315 -34.33 -1.24 -1.84
N SER A 316 -33.57 -2.12 -1.19
CA SER A 316 -34.07 -3.17 -0.31
C SER A 316 -34.05 -2.81 1.18
N GLY A 317 -33.31 -1.77 1.58
CA GLY A 317 -33.08 -1.40 2.98
C GLY A 317 -32.09 -2.31 3.71
N ASN A 318 -31.43 -3.24 3.01
CA ASN A 318 -30.59 -4.28 3.59
C ASN A 318 -29.10 -3.89 3.66
N ASN A 319 -28.76 -2.89 4.47
CA ASN A 319 -27.36 -2.41 4.62
C ASN A 319 -26.48 -3.29 5.54
N ALA A 320 -26.96 -4.46 5.98
CA ALA A 320 -26.25 -5.32 6.92
C ALA A 320 -24.97 -5.92 6.31
N ALA A 321 -24.97 -6.26 5.03
CA ALA A 321 -23.80 -6.77 4.33
C ALA A 321 -22.69 -5.72 4.26
N TYR A 322 -23.04 -4.47 3.92
CA TYR A 322 -22.11 -3.35 3.96
C TYR A 322 -21.50 -3.17 5.35
N TYR A 323 -22.30 -3.13 6.41
CA TYR A 323 -21.78 -2.92 7.77
C TYR A 323 -21.06 -4.11 8.38
N THR A 324 -21.22 -5.30 7.81
CA THR A 324 -20.39 -6.46 8.13
C THR A 324 -18.99 -6.30 7.54
N ARG A 325 -18.90 -5.73 6.33
CA ARG A 325 -17.63 -5.44 5.65
C ARG A 325 -16.98 -4.19 6.25
N PHE A 326 -17.71 -3.09 6.40
CA PHE A 326 -17.23 -1.81 6.93
C PHE A 326 -17.99 -1.43 8.21
N PRO A 327 -17.59 -1.94 9.38
CA PRO A 327 -18.27 -1.64 10.64
C PRO A 327 -18.34 -0.15 10.93
N LEU A 328 -19.51 0.34 11.34
CA LEU A 328 -19.65 1.71 11.84
C LEU A 328 -18.84 1.86 13.13
N GLN A 329 -18.00 2.88 13.19
CA GLN A 329 -17.42 3.27 14.47
C GLN A 329 -18.48 3.95 15.35
N GLN A 330 -18.30 3.86 16.67
CA GLN A 330 -19.20 4.47 17.63
C GLN A 330 -19.35 5.98 17.35
N GLY A 331 -20.58 6.43 17.11
CA GLY A 331 -20.90 7.83 16.80
C GLY A 331 -20.85 8.21 15.32
N GLN A 332 -20.47 7.30 14.41
CA GLN A 332 -20.60 7.54 12.98
C GLN A 332 -22.07 7.45 12.53
N PRO A 333 -22.56 8.40 11.71
CA PRO A 333 -23.92 8.35 11.19
C PRO A 333 -24.08 7.19 10.21
N ASN A 334 -25.27 6.59 10.18
CA ASN A 334 -25.62 5.61 9.16
C ASN A 334 -25.64 6.29 7.77
N LEU A 335 -24.80 5.81 6.87
CA LEU A 335 -24.62 6.33 5.51
C LEU A 335 -25.81 6.01 4.59
N PHE A 336 -26.60 4.98 4.93
CA PHE A 336 -27.75 4.47 4.17
C PHE A 336 -29.09 4.97 4.74
N THR A 337 -29.15 6.24 5.14
CA THR A 337 -30.43 6.89 5.41
C THR A 337 -31.11 7.27 4.08
N SER A 338 -32.44 7.20 4.02
CA SER A 338 -33.24 7.32 2.78
C SER A 338 -33.00 8.61 1.96
N GLY A 339 -32.39 9.65 2.55
CA GLY A 339 -32.06 10.90 1.87
C GLY A 339 -30.78 10.91 1.04
N GLN A 340 -29.84 9.96 1.23
CA GLN A 340 -28.54 9.96 0.55
C GLN A 340 -28.48 9.02 -0.67
N CYS A 341 -29.38 8.03 -0.74
CA CYS A 341 -29.42 7.04 -1.83
C CYS A 341 -29.47 7.67 -3.25
N PRO A 342 -30.23 8.75 -3.54
CA PRO A 342 -30.24 9.37 -4.86
C PRO A 342 -28.87 9.95 -5.27
N THR A 343 -28.14 10.54 -4.32
CA THR A 343 -26.79 11.08 -4.56
C THR A 343 -25.82 9.99 -5.00
N PHE A 344 -25.92 8.83 -4.34
CA PHE A 344 -25.08 7.68 -4.61
C PHE A 344 -25.44 6.97 -5.93
N GLN A 345 -26.73 6.85 -6.26
CA GLN A 345 -27.18 6.32 -7.56
C GLN A 345 -26.76 7.21 -8.73
N SER A 346 -26.85 8.54 -8.56
CA SER A 346 -26.34 9.50 -9.55
C SER A 346 -24.85 9.29 -9.80
N TYR A 347 -24.08 9.00 -8.75
CA TYR A 347 -22.67 8.71 -8.89
C TYR A 347 -22.39 7.47 -9.74
N VAL A 348 -23.05 6.34 -9.46
CA VAL A 348 -22.90 5.09 -10.25
C VAL A 348 -23.24 5.34 -11.72
N SER A 349 -24.36 6.02 -11.97
CA SER A 349 -24.78 6.38 -13.33
C SER A 349 -23.74 7.26 -14.04
N HIS A 350 -23.07 8.16 -13.31
CA HIS A 350 -21.98 8.97 -13.84
C HIS A 350 -20.73 8.16 -14.17
N LEU A 351 -20.38 7.15 -13.35
CA LEU A 351 -19.27 6.23 -13.64
C LEU A 351 -19.57 5.37 -14.87
N ASP A 352 -20.73 4.73 -14.93
CA ASP A 352 -21.15 3.89 -16.06
C ASP A 352 -21.15 4.69 -17.37
N ALA A 353 -21.68 5.91 -17.33
CA ALA A 353 -21.64 6.81 -18.49
C ALA A 353 -20.20 7.16 -18.92
N LYS A 354 -19.24 7.17 -17.99
CA LYS A 354 -17.83 7.42 -18.29
C LYS A 354 -17.13 6.22 -18.91
N VAL A 355 -17.45 4.98 -18.54
CA VAL A 355 -16.81 3.76 -19.08
C VAL A 355 -16.71 3.79 -20.62
N SER A 356 -17.82 4.10 -21.30
CA SER A 356 -17.86 4.13 -22.78
C SER A 356 -17.15 5.32 -23.43
N THR A 357 -16.91 6.40 -22.68
CA THR A 357 -16.35 7.66 -23.20
C THR A 357 -14.93 7.95 -22.70
N ASN A 358 -14.40 7.11 -21.83
CA ASN A 358 -13.11 7.30 -21.18
C ASN A 358 -11.94 7.01 -22.14
N ASN A 359 -10.92 7.86 -22.11
CA ASN A 359 -9.71 7.73 -22.93
C ASN A 359 -8.80 6.56 -22.49
N ARG A 360 -8.99 5.99 -21.29
CA ARG A 360 -8.36 4.74 -20.82
C ARG A 360 -8.56 3.58 -21.80
N SER A 361 -9.71 3.51 -22.46
CA SER A 361 -10.00 2.52 -23.51
C SER A 361 -9.12 2.67 -24.77
N ARG A 362 -8.49 3.83 -24.97
CA ARG A 362 -7.67 4.15 -26.15
C ARG A 362 -6.20 3.83 -25.96
N GLN A 363 -5.76 3.58 -24.72
CA GLN A 363 -4.34 3.47 -24.38
C GLN A 363 -3.63 2.23 -24.98
N LEU A 364 -4.37 1.31 -25.62
CA LEU A 364 -3.84 0.09 -26.23
C LEU A 364 -4.18 -0.11 -27.70
N VAL A 365 -4.70 0.92 -28.39
CA VAL A 365 -4.95 0.84 -29.84
C VAL A 365 -3.64 1.00 -30.62
N THR A 366 -2.68 0.10 -30.39
CA THR A 366 -1.60 -0.23 -31.33
C THR A 366 -1.83 -1.59 -31.99
N SER A 367 -2.92 -2.31 -31.64
CA SER A 367 -3.43 -3.45 -32.40
C SER A 367 -4.93 -3.31 -32.67
N SER A 368 -5.35 -3.73 -33.87
CA SER A 368 -6.72 -3.58 -34.39
C SER A 368 -7.72 -4.40 -33.57
N GLY A 369 -8.51 -3.74 -32.72
CA GLY A 369 -9.61 -4.36 -31.99
C GLY A 369 -10.21 -3.43 -30.95
N TYR A 370 -10.92 -2.38 -31.38
CA TYR A 370 -11.82 -1.64 -30.51
C TYR A 370 -13.04 -2.54 -30.21
N VAL A 371 -13.22 -2.93 -28.95
CA VAL A 371 -14.51 -3.44 -28.47
C VAL A 371 -14.97 -2.47 -27.39
N PRO A 372 -15.95 -1.58 -27.67
CA PRO A 372 -16.60 -0.84 -26.61
C PRO A 372 -17.26 -1.85 -25.69
N GLN A 373 -16.78 -1.92 -24.45
CA GLN A 373 -17.41 -2.73 -23.42
C GLN A 373 -18.58 -1.91 -22.85
N ASN A 374 -19.80 -2.40 -23.08
CA ASN A 374 -21.03 -1.91 -22.44
C ASN A 374 -21.26 -2.59 -21.08
N VAL A 375 -20.20 -3.12 -20.45
CA VAL A 375 -20.32 -3.82 -19.16
C VAL A 375 -20.42 -2.75 -18.08
N PRO A 376 -21.54 -2.69 -17.32
CA PRO A 376 -21.67 -1.75 -16.21
C PRO A 376 -20.59 -2.02 -15.16
N VAL A 377 -20.23 -1.03 -14.35
CA VAL A 377 -19.31 -1.21 -13.22
C VAL A 377 -19.97 -2.15 -12.20
N VAL A 378 -19.77 -3.47 -12.33
CA VAL A 378 -20.39 -4.47 -11.45
C VAL A 378 -19.37 -5.50 -11.02
N GLY A 379 -18.88 -5.33 -9.79
CA GLY A 379 -18.40 -6.38 -8.90
C GLY A 379 -19.42 -6.63 -7.78
N ALA A 380 -20.68 -6.87 -8.12
CA ALA A 380 -21.65 -7.37 -7.14
C ALA A 380 -21.34 -8.84 -6.86
N GLY A 381 -21.42 -9.21 -5.58
CA GLY A 381 -21.32 -10.59 -5.15
C GLY A 381 -22.10 -11.54 -6.04
N SER A 382 -21.38 -12.51 -6.58
CA SER A 382 -21.88 -13.88 -6.71
C SER A 382 -21.45 -14.66 -5.48
#